data_AF-A0A7V1ALU8-F1
#
_entry.id   AF-A0A7V1ALU8-F1
#
_cell.length_a   1.000
_cell.length_b   1.000
_cell.length_c   1.000
_cell.angle_alpha   90.00
_cell.angle_beta   90.00
_cell.angle_gamma   90.00
#
_symmetry.space_group_name_H-M   'P 1'
#
loop_
_entity.id
_entity.type
_entity.pdbx_description
1 polymer ?
#
loop_
_entity_poly.entity_id
_entity_poly.type
_entity_poly.pdbx_seq_one_letter_code
_entity_poly.pdbx_strand_id
1 'polypeptide(L)'
;MSPAEGEVLSGPDVTVKFKLKNFVAYEGGPHLHLILDDNPYISYEKSVEPYSFTNVHPGAHALRVFLTKPSGESYKNPEAFAIVNFYVQQNTEAPLFDLQKPILTVNLPHTGYYKGWVGDRIEFDFLLKNIRLSEDGYHIHYILDGLPYDVYKYEPVFWDNARRIGTHHLTVQLLDGENKPVTGNPYLTVKRSFIVVE
;
A
#
# COMPACT_ATOMS: atom_id res chain seq x y z
N MET A 1 -4.62 -3.51 17.26
CA MET A 1 -3.82 -4.35 16.33
C MET A 1 -2.63 -4.85 17.10
N SER A 2 -2.11 -6.04 16.76
CA SER A 2 -0.81 -6.54 17.18
C SER A 2 -0.02 -6.87 15.90
N PRO A 3 1.28 -6.57 15.81
CA PRO A 3 2.12 -5.95 16.86
C PRO A 3 1.65 -4.56 17.29
N ALA A 4 2.00 -4.14 18.52
CA ALA A 4 1.78 -2.79 19.02
C ALA A 4 2.87 -1.83 18.54
N GLU A 5 2.60 -0.52 18.55
CA GLU A 5 3.58 0.49 18.12
C GLU A 5 4.84 0.40 18.99
N GLY A 6 5.98 0.19 18.33
CA GLY A 6 7.29 0.04 18.95
C GLY A 6 7.52 -1.28 19.68
N GLU A 7 6.63 -2.26 19.55
CA GLU A 7 6.82 -3.58 20.15
C GLU A 7 8.09 -4.26 19.61
N VAL A 8 8.85 -4.93 20.49
CA VAL A 8 10.02 -5.73 20.10
C VAL A 8 9.64 -7.20 20.16
N LEU A 9 9.55 -7.84 19.00
CA LEU A 9 9.17 -9.24 18.86
C LEU A 9 10.40 -10.14 18.88
N SER A 10 10.29 -11.34 19.45
CA SER A 10 11.37 -12.32 19.43
C SER A 10 11.68 -12.84 18.01
N GLY A 11 10.71 -12.81 17.10
CA GLY A 11 10.86 -13.26 15.72
C GLY A 11 11.25 -14.74 15.57
N PRO A 12 11.67 -15.16 14.36
CA PRO A 12 11.63 -14.37 13.12
C PRO A 12 10.21 -14.29 12.53
N ASP A 13 9.28 -15.09 13.01
CA ASP A 13 7.89 -15.05 12.57
C ASP A 13 7.11 -13.95 13.31
N VAL A 14 6.26 -13.23 12.57
CA VAL A 14 5.48 -12.09 13.08
C VAL A 14 4.00 -12.39 12.89
N THR A 15 3.31 -12.66 13.99
CA THR A 15 1.87 -12.88 13.99
C THR A 15 1.11 -11.57 14.13
N VAL A 16 0.36 -11.23 13.09
CA VAL A 16 -0.55 -10.09 13.04
C VAL A 16 -1.92 -10.48 13.58
N LYS A 17 -2.45 -9.65 14.47
CA LYS A 17 -3.82 -9.76 14.99
C LYS A 17 -4.54 -8.43 14.86
N PHE A 18 -5.77 -8.45 14.36
CA PHE A 18 -6.63 -7.29 14.31
C PHE A 18 -8.05 -7.66 14.69
N LYS A 19 -8.83 -6.64 15.06
CA LYS A 19 -10.25 -6.78 15.33
C LYS A 19 -10.99 -5.87 14.38
N LEU A 20 -11.88 -6.45 13.60
CA LEU A 20 -12.72 -5.73 12.66
C LEU A 20 -14.02 -5.36 13.35
N LYS A 21 -14.51 -4.15 13.05
CA LYS A 21 -15.80 -3.65 13.53
C LYS A 21 -16.60 -3.23 12.32
N ASN A 22 -17.84 -3.72 12.21
CA ASN A 22 -18.75 -3.44 11.10
C ASN A 22 -18.16 -3.81 9.72
N PHE A 23 -17.26 -4.80 9.67
CA PHE A 23 -16.64 -5.28 8.45
C PHE A 23 -16.46 -6.80 8.55
N VAL A 24 -16.75 -7.50 7.46
CA VAL A 24 -16.60 -8.96 7.34
C VAL A 24 -15.82 -9.24 6.07
N ALA A 25 -14.63 -9.81 6.24
CA ALA A 25 -13.82 -10.39 5.19
C ALA A 25 -14.22 -11.84 4.89
N TYR A 26 -14.33 -12.18 3.61
CA TYR A 26 -14.59 -13.52 3.09
C TYR A 26 -14.08 -13.66 1.63
N GLU A 27 -13.88 -14.89 1.18
CA GLU A 27 -13.39 -15.21 -0.17
C GLU A 27 -14.29 -14.61 -1.26
N GLY A 28 -13.67 -13.90 -2.22
CA GLY A 28 -14.39 -13.19 -3.29
C GLY A 28 -15.20 -11.97 -2.84
N GLY A 29 -15.14 -11.61 -1.55
CA GLY A 29 -15.79 -10.45 -0.96
C GLY A 29 -14.84 -9.29 -0.67
N PRO A 30 -15.31 -8.29 0.10
CA PRO A 30 -14.42 -7.34 0.76
C PRO A 30 -13.39 -8.10 1.59
N HIS A 31 -12.16 -7.62 1.63
CA HIS A 31 -11.08 -8.31 2.32
C HIS A 31 -10.07 -7.28 2.85
N LEU A 32 -8.89 -7.75 3.29
CA LEU A 32 -7.83 -6.88 3.78
C LEU A 32 -6.60 -7.06 2.91
N HIS A 33 -5.87 -5.97 2.70
CA HIS A 33 -4.49 -6.03 2.23
C HIS A 33 -3.56 -5.76 3.40
N LEU A 34 -2.57 -6.63 3.57
CA LEU A 34 -1.50 -6.50 4.55
C LEU A 34 -0.19 -6.30 3.81
N ILE A 35 0.54 -5.23 4.11
CA ILE A 35 1.82 -4.90 3.51
C ILE A 35 2.84 -4.77 4.64
N LEU A 36 3.87 -5.63 4.62
CA LEU A 36 5.01 -5.54 5.52
C LEU A 36 6.17 -4.88 4.77
N ASP A 37 6.60 -3.71 5.25
CA ASP A 37 7.55 -2.83 4.56
C ASP A 37 7.14 -2.62 3.10
N ASP A 38 8.03 -2.68 2.12
CA ASP A 38 7.68 -2.48 0.69
C ASP A 38 7.42 -3.78 -0.08
N ASN A 39 7.14 -4.87 0.64
CA ASN A 39 6.79 -6.14 0.00
C ASN A 39 5.41 -6.09 -0.67
N PRO A 40 5.14 -6.98 -1.64
CA PRO A 40 3.80 -7.15 -2.18
C PRO A 40 2.77 -7.38 -1.07
N TYR A 41 1.55 -6.88 -1.26
CA TYR A 41 0.50 -7.12 -0.28
C TYR A 41 0.14 -8.61 -0.22
N ILE A 42 -0.33 -9.02 0.95
CA ILE A 42 -1.07 -10.26 1.15
C ILE A 42 -2.56 -9.92 1.11
N SER A 43 -3.31 -10.59 0.22
CA SER A 43 -4.77 -10.56 0.28
C SER A 43 -5.22 -11.49 1.39
N TYR A 44 -5.91 -10.93 2.38
CA TYR A 44 -6.36 -11.66 3.56
C TYR A 44 -7.88 -11.60 3.67
N GLU A 45 -8.50 -12.74 3.39
CA GLU A 45 -9.94 -12.89 3.22
C GLU A 45 -10.62 -13.45 4.48
N LYS A 46 -9.93 -13.47 5.63
CA LYS A 46 -10.47 -14.00 6.88
C LYS A 46 -10.65 -12.88 7.91
N SER A 47 -11.76 -12.94 8.66
CA SER A 47 -12.10 -11.87 9.61
C SER A 47 -11.56 -12.04 11.03
N VAL A 48 -11.26 -13.28 11.42
CA VAL A 48 -11.04 -13.65 12.83
C VAL A 48 -9.73 -14.40 13.08
N GLU A 49 -9.11 -14.92 12.02
CA GLU A 49 -7.86 -15.63 12.14
C GLU A 49 -6.69 -14.62 12.17
N PRO A 50 -5.58 -14.95 12.83
CA PRO A 50 -4.34 -14.21 12.67
C PRO A 50 -3.69 -14.51 11.31
N TYR A 51 -2.80 -13.62 10.87
CA TYR A 51 -1.89 -13.89 9.76
C TYR A 51 -0.45 -13.88 10.29
N SER A 52 0.39 -14.83 9.87
CA SER A 52 1.81 -14.84 10.25
C SER A 52 2.68 -14.60 9.03
N PHE A 53 3.48 -13.54 9.08
CA PHE A 53 4.64 -13.39 8.20
C PHE A 53 5.74 -14.30 8.75
N THR A 54 6.40 -15.06 7.87
CA THR A 54 7.48 -15.97 8.27
C THR A 54 8.84 -15.40 7.88
N ASN A 55 9.87 -15.76 8.65
CA ASN A 55 11.26 -15.37 8.37
C ASN A 55 11.45 -13.85 8.19
N VAL A 56 10.78 -13.02 8.99
CA VAL A 56 10.96 -11.57 8.97
C VAL A 56 12.37 -11.26 9.48
N HIS A 57 13.11 -10.46 8.70
CA HIS A 57 14.48 -10.10 9.02
C HIS A 57 14.57 -9.34 10.36
N PRO A 58 15.67 -9.45 11.11
CA PRO A 58 15.90 -8.60 12.28
C PRO A 58 15.96 -7.11 11.90
N GLY A 59 15.27 -6.25 12.65
CA GLY A 59 15.27 -4.80 12.41
C GLY A 59 13.94 -4.10 12.68
N ALA A 60 13.87 -2.83 12.28
CA ALA A 60 12.65 -2.02 12.29
C ALA A 60 11.77 -2.33 11.08
N HIS A 61 10.47 -2.45 11.30
CA HIS A 61 9.48 -2.75 10.26
C HIS A 61 8.25 -1.87 10.40
N ALA A 62 7.54 -1.64 9.29
CA ALA A 62 6.17 -1.14 9.32
C ALA A 62 5.20 -2.15 8.72
N LEU A 63 4.11 -2.41 9.44
CA LEU A 63 2.97 -3.13 8.92
C LEU A 63 1.85 -2.14 8.58
N ARG A 64 1.42 -2.18 7.33
CA ARG A 64 0.26 -1.46 6.80
C ARG A 64 -0.87 -2.46 6.60
N VAL A 65 -2.06 -2.17 7.10
CA VAL A 65 -3.26 -2.99 6.91
C VAL A 65 -4.41 -2.08 6.51
N PHE A 66 -5.09 -2.40 5.42
CA PHE A 66 -6.27 -1.66 5.00
C PHE A 66 -7.36 -2.57 4.45
N LEU A 67 -8.59 -2.09 4.54
CA LEU A 67 -9.77 -2.78 4.03
C LEU A 67 -9.94 -2.49 2.54
N THR A 68 -10.40 -3.50 1.81
CA THR A 68 -10.64 -3.42 0.36
C THR A 68 -12.07 -3.84 0.01
N LYS A 69 -12.57 -3.29 -1.08
CA LYS A 69 -13.78 -3.75 -1.77
C LYS A 69 -13.51 -5.11 -2.43
N PRO A 70 -14.54 -5.84 -2.91
CA PRO A 70 -14.34 -7.09 -3.67
C PRO A 70 -13.42 -6.94 -4.88
N SER A 71 -13.38 -5.75 -5.49
CA SER A 71 -12.47 -5.43 -6.61
C SER A 71 -11.00 -5.30 -6.22
N GLY A 72 -10.68 -5.25 -4.92
CA GLY A 72 -9.33 -4.95 -4.41
C GLY A 72 -9.06 -3.45 -4.19
N GLU A 73 -9.95 -2.55 -4.63
CA GLU A 73 -9.88 -1.11 -4.35
C GLU A 73 -9.94 -0.86 -2.84
N SER A 74 -9.06 -0.01 -2.32
CA SER A 74 -9.03 0.34 -0.89
C SER A 74 -10.14 1.31 -0.49
N TYR A 75 -10.69 1.10 0.70
CA TYR A 75 -11.57 2.07 1.34
C TYR A 75 -10.78 3.30 1.81
N LYS A 76 -11.22 4.51 1.43
CA LYS A 76 -10.48 5.78 1.66
C LYS A 76 -10.72 6.45 3.00
N ASN A 77 -11.66 5.94 3.79
CA ASN A 77 -11.97 6.47 5.11
C ASN A 77 -10.87 6.11 6.12
N PRO A 78 -10.49 7.02 7.04
CA PRO A 78 -9.34 6.83 7.93
C PRO A 78 -9.39 5.54 8.78
N GLU A 79 -10.57 5.14 9.22
CA GLU A 79 -10.80 3.95 10.03
C GLU A 79 -10.60 2.62 9.27
N ALA A 80 -10.51 2.67 7.94
CA ALA A 80 -10.21 1.52 7.09
C ALA A 80 -8.71 1.32 6.84
N PHE A 81 -7.84 2.17 7.40
CA PHE A 81 -6.39 2.06 7.26
C PHE A 81 -5.68 2.14 8.62
N ALA A 82 -4.81 1.16 8.88
CA ALA A 82 -3.93 1.13 10.03
C ALA A 82 -2.48 0.93 9.59
N ILE A 83 -1.57 1.55 10.33
CA ILE A 83 -0.13 1.35 10.21
C ILE A 83 0.46 1.30 11.61
N VAL A 84 1.42 0.40 11.80
CA VAL A 84 2.15 0.23 13.06
C VAL A 84 3.60 -0.08 12.76
N ASN A 85 4.51 0.49 13.56
CA ASN A 85 5.91 0.09 13.54
C ASN A 85 6.23 -0.88 14.67
N PHE A 86 7.19 -1.76 14.44
CA PHE A 86 7.68 -2.69 15.46
C PHE A 86 9.11 -3.12 15.10
N TYR A 87 9.77 -3.81 16.02
CA TYR A 87 11.07 -4.42 15.81
C TYR A 87 10.98 -5.94 15.82
N VAL A 88 11.85 -6.60 15.07
CA VAL A 88 12.04 -8.06 15.10
C VAL A 88 13.44 -8.37 15.60
N GLN A 89 13.53 -9.28 16.58
CA GLN A 89 14.73 -9.83 17.26
C GLN A 89 15.60 -8.83 18.02
N GLN A 90 15.78 -7.63 17.49
CA GLN A 90 16.60 -6.60 18.09
C GLN A 90 16.02 -5.23 17.75
N ASN A 91 16.05 -4.34 18.73
CA ASN A 91 15.96 -2.92 18.45
C ASN A 91 17.29 -2.51 17.80
N THR A 92 17.35 -2.57 16.48
CA THR A 92 18.47 -1.99 15.73
C THR A 92 18.55 -0.51 16.08
N GLU A 93 19.74 0.07 16.16
CA GLU A 93 19.88 1.54 16.33
C GLU A 93 19.16 2.37 15.23
N ALA A 94 18.64 1.72 14.19
CA ALA A 94 17.75 2.33 13.20
C ALA A 94 16.42 2.77 13.86
N PRO A 95 16.06 4.07 13.81
CA PRO A 95 14.81 4.56 14.36
C PRO A 95 13.60 4.01 13.59
N LEU A 96 12.48 3.83 14.28
CA LEU A 96 11.19 3.57 13.65
C LEU A 96 10.80 4.71 12.69
N PHE A 97 9.96 4.39 11.72
CA PHE A 97 9.46 5.36 10.76
C PHE A 97 8.56 6.39 11.44
N ASP A 98 8.71 7.66 11.09
CA ASP A 98 7.86 8.72 11.61
C ASP A 98 6.45 8.61 10.99
N LEU A 99 5.52 8.03 11.75
CA LEU A 99 4.12 7.83 11.33
C LEU A 99 3.26 9.09 11.43
N GLN A 100 3.82 10.23 11.84
CA GLN A 100 3.16 11.55 11.80
C GLN A 100 3.48 12.32 10.52
N LYS A 101 4.52 11.93 9.79
CA LYS A 101 4.84 12.47 8.47
C LYS A 101 3.91 11.92 7.38
N PRO A 102 3.88 12.55 6.18
CA PRO A 102 3.15 12.03 5.04
C PRO A 102 3.54 10.60 4.70
N ILE A 103 2.55 9.78 4.35
CA ILE A 103 2.72 8.39 3.92
C ILE A 103 1.88 8.17 2.69
N LEU A 104 2.50 7.59 1.66
CA LEU A 104 1.86 7.09 0.45
C LEU A 104 1.94 5.55 0.44
N THR A 105 0.81 4.89 0.22
CA THR A 105 0.76 3.44 0.00
C THR A 105 0.11 3.17 -1.33
N VAL A 106 0.87 2.66 -2.30
CA VAL A 106 0.32 2.24 -3.60
C VAL A 106 -0.23 0.82 -3.45
N ASN A 107 -1.55 0.71 -3.54
CA ASN A 107 -2.27 -0.55 -3.45
C ASN A 107 -2.28 -1.27 -4.81
N LEU A 108 -2.85 -0.63 -5.83
CA LEU A 108 -2.96 -1.17 -7.19
C LEU A 108 -2.19 -0.29 -8.19
N PRO A 109 -1.74 -0.85 -9.33
CA PRO A 109 -1.80 -2.27 -9.70
C PRO A 109 -0.88 -3.11 -8.81
N HIS A 110 -1.12 -4.40 -8.61
CA HIS A 110 -0.22 -5.33 -7.93
C HIS A 110 0.85 -5.83 -8.89
N THR A 111 1.98 -6.30 -8.36
CA THR A 111 2.97 -7.01 -9.18
C THR A 111 2.37 -8.35 -9.60
N GLY A 112 2.21 -8.58 -10.90
CA GLY A 112 1.59 -9.81 -11.37
C GLY A 112 0.97 -9.66 -12.76
N TYR A 113 -0.05 -10.48 -13.01
CA TYR A 113 -0.74 -10.57 -14.29
C TYR A 113 -2.14 -9.98 -14.23
N TYR A 114 -2.49 -9.23 -15.27
CA TYR A 114 -3.79 -8.65 -15.48
C TYR A 114 -4.34 -9.08 -16.84
N LYS A 115 -5.65 -9.29 -16.96
CA LYS A 115 -6.29 -9.63 -18.24
C LYS A 115 -6.71 -8.35 -18.96
N GLY A 116 -6.19 -8.14 -20.17
CA GLY A 116 -6.34 -6.88 -20.91
C GLY A 116 -7.65 -6.72 -21.69
N TRP A 117 -8.28 -7.83 -22.10
CA TRP A 117 -9.41 -7.81 -23.05
C TRP A 117 -10.77 -8.01 -22.38
N VAL A 118 -10.80 -8.47 -21.13
CA VAL A 118 -12.02 -8.81 -20.39
C VAL A 118 -12.39 -7.68 -19.44
N GLY A 119 -12.86 -6.54 -19.96
CA GLY A 119 -13.59 -5.52 -19.19
C GLY A 119 -12.82 -4.74 -18.11
N ASP A 120 -11.68 -5.23 -17.62
CA ASP A 120 -10.97 -4.65 -16.50
C ASP A 120 -10.22 -3.38 -16.93
N ARG A 121 -10.45 -2.30 -16.19
CA ARG A 121 -9.60 -1.11 -16.24
C ARG A 121 -8.47 -1.36 -15.25
N ILE A 122 -7.23 -1.12 -15.65
CA ILE A 122 -6.14 -1.18 -14.69
C ILE A 122 -6.30 0.02 -13.76
N GLU A 123 -6.48 -0.29 -12.48
CA GLU A 123 -6.70 0.70 -11.44
C GLU A 123 -5.37 1.07 -10.80
N PHE A 124 -5.14 2.37 -10.66
CA PHE A 124 -4.14 2.94 -9.78
C PHE A 124 -4.82 3.39 -8.50
N ASP A 125 -4.71 2.52 -7.50
CA ASP A 125 -5.31 2.72 -6.19
C ASP A 125 -4.22 3.01 -5.16
N PHE A 126 -4.44 4.00 -4.32
CA PHE A 126 -3.45 4.44 -3.33
C PHE A 126 -4.11 4.93 -2.04
N LEU A 127 -3.45 4.75 -0.90
CA LEU A 127 -3.85 5.34 0.38
C LEU A 127 -2.89 6.43 0.80
N LEU A 128 -3.44 7.43 1.49
CA LEU A 128 -2.71 8.57 2.04
C LEU A 128 -2.94 8.66 3.53
N LYS A 129 -1.90 9.04 4.28
CA LYS A 129 -1.99 9.38 5.70
C LYS A 129 -1.20 10.64 6.02
N ASN A 130 -1.74 11.46 6.91
CA ASN A 130 -1.20 12.76 7.34
C ASN A 130 -0.97 13.76 6.20
N ILE A 131 -1.79 13.67 5.16
CA ILE A 131 -1.65 14.50 3.97
C ILE A 131 -2.99 14.63 3.24
N ARG A 132 -3.15 15.74 2.52
CA ARG A 132 -4.28 16.00 1.63
C ARG A 132 -3.72 16.50 0.30
N LEU A 133 -4.25 15.97 -0.80
CA LEU A 133 -3.88 16.42 -2.14
C LEU A 133 -4.63 17.69 -2.53
N SER A 134 -4.00 18.54 -3.32
CA SER A 134 -4.57 19.76 -3.91
C SER A 134 -3.76 20.24 -5.12
N GLU A 135 -4.38 21.01 -6.01
CA GLU A 135 -3.73 21.57 -7.20
C GLU A 135 -2.51 22.45 -6.87
N ASP A 136 -2.59 23.25 -5.81
CA ASP A 136 -1.50 24.16 -5.38
C ASP A 136 -0.61 23.60 -4.26
N GLY A 137 -0.71 22.29 -3.99
CA GLY A 137 -0.07 21.70 -2.81
C GLY A 137 0.48 20.31 -3.10
N TYR A 138 0.33 19.43 -2.12
CA TYR A 138 0.77 18.05 -2.31
C TYR A 138 -0.01 17.38 -3.44
N HIS A 139 0.69 16.64 -4.28
CA HIS A 139 0.11 15.86 -5.36
C HIS A 139 0.94 14.61 -5.60
N ILE A 140 0.34 13.61 -6.24
CA ILE A 140 1.08 12.43 -6.68
C ILE A 140 1.51 12.67 -8.11
N HIS A 141 2.80 12.53 -8.36
CA HIS A 141 3.36 12.42 -9.70
C HIS A 141 3.62 10.95 -10.01
N TYR A 142 3.14 10.45 -11.14
CA TYR A 142 3.47 9.10 -11.59
C TYR A 142 3.89 9.05 -13.05
N ILE A 143 4.77 8.11 -13.35
CA ILE A 143 5.24 7.78 -14.70
C ILE A 143 4.77 6.37 -15.01
N LEU A 144 3.91 6.23 -16.02
CA LEU A 144 3.44 4.95 -16.54
C LEU A 144 3.98 4.78 -17.96
N ASP A 145 4.83 3.77 -18.19
CA ASP A 145 5.47 3.49 -19.49
C ASP A 145 6.17 4.71 -20.11
N GLY A 146 6.79 5.54 -19.28
CA GLY A 146 7.50 6.75 -19.69
C GLY A 146 6.61 7.98 -19.89
N LEU A 147 5.28 7.85 -19.72
CA LEU A 147 4.35 8.98 -19.78
C LEU A 147 4.09 9.53 -18.37
N PRO A 148 4.37 10.82 -18.10
CA PRO A 148 4.13 11.44 -16.81
C PRO A 148 2.68 11.91 -16.64
N TYR A 149 2.20 11.86 -15.41
CA TYR A 149 0.85 12.27 -15.01
C TYR A 149 0.86 12.76 -13.56
N ASP A 150 -0.09 13.64 -13.24
CA ASP A 150 -0.29 14.16 -11.88
C ASP A 150 -1.71 13.86 -11.37
N VAL A 151 -1.80 13.59 -10.07
CA VAL A 151 -3.06 13.32 -9.35
C VAL A 151 -3.19 14.28 -8.18
N TYR A 152 -4.27 15.06 -8.21
CA TYR A 152 -4.56 16.11 -7.22
C TYR A 152 -5.75 15.75 -6.30
N LYS A 153 -6.42 14.62 -6.56
CA LYS A 153 -7.59 14.17 -5.80
C LYS A 153 -7.33 12.82 -5.15
N TYR A 154 -7.89 12.61 -3.97
CA TYR A 154 -7.75 11.35 -3.24
C TYR A 154 -8.79 10.31 -3.71
N GLU A 155 -8.65 9.90 -4.95
CA GLU A 155 -9.55 8.98 -5.68
C GLU A 155 -8.71 8.05 -6.56
N PRO A 156 -9.14 6.80 -6.82
CA PRO A 156 -8.42 5.91 -7.73
C PRO A 156 -8.41 6.47 -9.15
N VAL A 157 -7.34 6.17 -9.89
CA VAL A 157 -7.22 6.53 -11.32
C VAL A 157 -7.37 5.27 -12.15
N PHE A 158 -8.18 5.33 -13.21
CA PHE A 158 -8.38 4.21 -14.13
C PHE A 158 -7.61 4.44 -15.43
N TRP A 159 -6.75 3.50 -15.80
CA TRP A 159 -5.90 3.60 -16.98
C TRP A 159 -6.42 2.74 -18.13
N ASP A 160 -6.75 3.39 -19.24
CA ASP A 160 -7.10 2.69 -20.47
C ASP A 160 -5.86 2.29 -21.29
N ASN A 161 -4.77 3.08 -21.24
CA ASN A 161 -3.50 2.79 -21.95
C ASN A 161 -2.73 1.60 -21.37
N ALA A 162 -2.92 1.29 -20.08
CA ALA A 162 -2.30 0.17 -19.40
C ALA A 162 -2.88 -1.19 -19.83
N ARG A 163 -3.85 -1.24 -20.75
CA ARG A 163 -4.45 -2.47 -21.26
C ARG A 163 -3.66 -3.14 -22.38
N ARG A 164 -2.62 -2.48 -22.90
CA ARG A 164 -1.76 -3.06 -23.95
C ARG A 164 -1.12 -4.34 -23.40
N ILE A 165 -1.24 -5.45 -24.12
CA ILE A 165 -0.52 -6.69 -23.75
C ILE A 165 0.97 -6.39 -23.61
N GLY A 166 1.58 -6.82 -22.50
CA GLY A 166 3.00 -6.69 -22.24
C GLY A 166 3.30 -6.24 -20.82
N THR A 167 4.59 -6.02 -20.57
CA THR A 167 5.07 -5.50 -19.29
C THR A 167 4.89 -3.98 -19.24
N HIS A 168 4.35 -3.51 -18.14
CA HIS A 168 4.19 -2.10 -17.81
C HIS A 168 5.06 -1.74 -16.62
N HIS A 169 5.55 -0.50 -16.62
CA HIS A 169 6.37 0.04 -15.55
C HIS A 169 5.74 1.30 -14.98
N LEU A 170 5.53 1.31 -13.68
CA LEU A 170 4.97 2.40 -12.91
C LEU A 170 6.02 2.92 -11.91
N THR A 171 6.28 4.22 -11.94
CA THR A 171 6.96 4.92 -10.85
C THR A 171 6.00 5.94 -10.27
N VAL A 172 5.82 5.96 -8.96
CA VAL A 172 4.94 6.88 -8.24
C VAL A 172 5.76 7.63 -7.22
N GLN A 173 5.56 8.94 -7.12
CA GLN A 173 6.20 9.80 -6.15
C GLN A 173 5.19 10.81 -5.59
N LEU A 174 5.31 11.10 -4.30
CA LEU A 174 4.61 12.23 -3.69
C LEU A 174 5.45 13.50 -3.82
N LEU A 175 4.86 14.55 -4.38
CA LEU A 175 5.48 15.87 -4.52
C LEU A 175 4.75 16.91 -3.64
N ASP A 176 5.46 17.96 -3.24
CA ASP A 176 4.90 19.14 -2.58
C ASP A 176 4.42 20.21 -3.58
N GLY A 177 3.90 21.33 -3.08
CA GLY A 177 3.39 22.43 -3.92
C GLY A 177 4.48 23.16 -4.73
N GLU A 178 5.76 22.90 -4.49
CA GLU A 178 6.88 23.40 -5.28
C GLU A 178 7.40 22.34 -6.27
N ASN A 179 6.65 21.24 -6.48
CA ASN A 179 7.04 20.08 -7.28
C ASN A 179 8.31 19.39 -6.78
N LYS A 180 8.63 19.49 -5.48
CA LYS A 180 9.79 18.81 -4.89
C LYS A 180 9.35 17.48 -4.27
N PRO A 181 10.17 16.42 -4.36
CA PRO A 181 9.89 15.17 -3.67
C PRO A 181 9.72 15.38 -2.17
N VAL A 182 8.62 14.88 -1.63
CA VAL A 182 8.44 14.85 -0.17
C VAL A 182 9.44 13.88 0.43
N THR A 183 9.99 14.22 1.59
CA THR A 183 11.02 13.42 2.28
C THR A 183 10.62 13.12 3.72
N GLY A 184 11.37 12.23 4.37
CA GLY A 184 11.22 11.92 5.80
C GLY A 184 10.48 10.62 6.12
N ASN A 185 10.06 9.86 5.11
CA ASN A 185 9.55 8.50 5.26
C ASN A 185 9.93 7.67 3.99
N PRO A 186 10.28 6.37 4.09
CA PRO A 186 10.58 5.54 2.93
C PRO A 186 9.37 5.34 1.99
N TYR A 187 8.14 5.46 2.50
CA TYR A 187 6.90 5.19 1.75
C TYR A 187 6.42 6.39 0.95
N LEU A 188 7.32 7.02 0.20
CA LEU A 188 7.04 8.25 -0.58
C LEU A 188 7.39 8.12 -2.07
N THR A 189 8.08 7.04 -2.44
CA THR A 189 8.35 6.67 -3.82
C THR A 189 8.16 5.17 -3.98
N VAL A 190 7.38 4.76 -4.99
CA VAL A 190 7.10 3.35 -5.28
C VAL A 190 7.44 3.07 -6.73
N LYS A 191 8.14 1.97 -6.97
CA LYS A 191 8.33 1.41 -8.31
C LYS A 191 7.61 0.08 -8.39
N ARG A 192 6.89 -0.13 -9.48
CA ARG A 192 6.12 -1.35 -9.69
C ARG A 192 6.12 -1.76 -11.15
N SER A 193 6.11 -3.06 -11.38
CA SER A 193 5.93 -3.63 -12.72
C SER A 193 4.78 -4.62 -12.67
N PHE A 194 3.97 -4.62 -13.71
CA PHE A 194 2.87 -5.56 -13.89
C PHE A 194 2.79 -5.97 -15.35
N ILE A 195 2.15 -7.10 -15.63
CA ILE A 195 2.06 -7.67 -16.98
C ILE A 195 0.60 -7.75 -17.34
N VAL A 196 0.24 -7.17 -18.48
CA VAL A 196 -1.07 -7.42 -19.08
C VAL A 196 -0.95 -8.55 -20.10
N VAL A 197 -1.81 -9.55 -19.95
CA VAL A 197 -1.93 -10.71 -20.83
C VAL A 197 -3.30 -10.70 -21.51
N GLU A 198 -3.47 -11.60 -22.49
CA GLU A 198 -4.75 -11.83 -23.16
C GLU A 198 -5.89 -12.16 -22.17
#